data_AF-A0A8T4XL38-F1
#
_entry.id   AF-A0A8T4XL38-F1
#
_cell.length_a   1.000
_cell.length_b   1.000
_cell.length_c   1.000
_cell.angle_alpha   90.00
_cell.angle_beta   90.00
_cell.angle_gamma   90.00
#
_symmetry.space_group_name_H-M   'P 1'
#
loop_
_entity.id
_entity.type
_entity.pdbx_description
1 polymer ?
#
loop_
_entity_poly.entity_id
_entity_poly.type
_entity_poly.pdbx_seq_one_letter_code
_entity_poly.pdbx_strand_id
1 'polypeptide(L)'
;MSTKLERLLTLLNDNQWHSINEIAETLQTTPENAQKIIEILAEADMIQHNPTTNHIKLNQNWKTLIINQKETTPEQPQQATAIATIIIPPQKTLTIQQTRITNLTDTSLELEIRINKKLSEIAINKIH
;
A
#
# COMPACT_ATOMS: atom_id res chain seq x y z
N MET A 1 -13.03 -5.60 -16.22
CA MET A 1 -13.25 -7.01 -15.82
C MET A 1 -12.13 -7.37 -14.86
N SER A 2 -12.37 -7.36 -13.55
CA SER A 2 -11.33 -7.70 -12.57
C SER A 2 -11.00 -9.18 -12.65
N THR A 3 -9.72 -9.49 -12.83
CA THR A 3 -9.14 -10.84 -12.84
C THR A 3 -9.36 -11.53 -11.49
N LYS A 4 -9.27 -12.86 -11.49
CA LYS A 4 -9.38 -13.68 -10.27
C LYS A 4 -8.35 -13.25 -9.20
N LEU A 5 -7.14 -12.92 -9.63
CA LEU A 5 -6.08 -12.45 -8.73
C LEU A 5 -6.41 -11.10 -8.08
N GLU A 6 -6.93 -10.13 -8.85
CA GLU A 6 -7.34 -8.82 -8.30
C GLU A 6 -8.45 -8.95 -7.26
N ARG A 7 -9.41 -9.86 -7.47
CA ARG A 7 -10.48 -10.14 -6.49
C ARG A 7 -9.91 -10.74 -5.21
N LEU A 8 -8.96 -11.67 -5.31
CA LEU A 8 -8.27 -12.26 -4.16
C LEU A 8 -7.46 -11.22 -3.38
N LEU A 9 -6.66 -10.41 -4.08
CA LEU A 9 -5.86 -9.37 -3.43
C LEU A 9 -6.75 -8.32 -2.77
N THR A 10 -7.88 -7.98 -3.38
CA THR A 10 -8.88 -7.08 -2.78
C THR A 10 -9.44 -7.66 -1.48
N LEU A 11 -9.79 -8.96 -1.46
CA LEU A 11 -10.28 -9.65 -0.27
C LEU A 11 -9.23 -9.62 0.85
N LEU A 12 -7.98 -9.97 0.53
CA LEU A 12 -6.90 -10.07 1.52
C LEU A 12 -6.30 -8.71 1.95
N ASN A 13 -6.73 -7.61 1.35
CA ASN A 13 -6.24 -6.26 1.64
C ASN A 13 -6.68 -5.74 3.02
N ASP A 14 -7.75 -6.28 3.58
CA ASP A 14 -8.28 -5.90 4.90
C ASP A 14 -7.38 -6.35 6.08
N ASN A 15 -6.29 -7.07 5.78
CA ASN A 15 -5.33 -7.57 6.77
C ASN A 15 -5.94 -8.54 7.79
N GLN A 16 -7.10 -9.12 7.47
CA GLN A 16 -7.76 -10.15 8.26
C GLN A 16 -7.34 -11.54 7.77
N TRP A 17 -7.69 -12.54 8.58
CA TRP A 17 -7.55 -13.94 8.22
C TRP A 17 -8.83 -14.38 7.51
N HIS A 18 -8.69 -14.87 6.28
CA HIS A 18 -9.79 -15.36 5.46
C HIS A 18 -9.73 -16.87 5.33
N SER A 19 -10.87 -17.53 5.37
CA SER A 19 -10.96 -18.97 5.16
C SER A 19 -10.86 -19.35 3.68
N ILE A 20 -10.47 -20.59 3.41
CA ILE A 20 -10.40 -21.14 2.05
C ILE A 20 -11.78 -21.13 1.36
N ASN A 21 -12.87 -21.28 2.12
CA ASN A 21 -14.23 -21.25 1.60
C ASN A 21 -14.60 -19.85 1.09
N GLU A 22 -14.29 -18.80 1.86
CA GLU A 22 -14.53 -17.40 1.45
C GLU A 22 -13.72 -17.03 0.20
N ILE A 23 -12.50 -17.56 0.09
CA ILE A 23 -11.65 -17.39 -1.09
C ILE A 23 -12.23 -18.14 -2.29
N ALA A 24 -12.70 -19.38 -2.10
CA ALA A 24 -13.31 -20.17 -3.17
C ALA A 24 -14.58 -19.49 -3.73
N GLU A 25 -15.43 -18.94 -2.85
CA GLU A 25 -16.61 -18.16 -3.24
C GLU A 25 -16.23 -16.88 -4.01
N THR A 26 -15.25 -16.14 -3.50
CA THR A 26 -14.74 -14.91 -4.14
C THR A 26 -14.16 -15.16 -5.53
N LEU A 27 -13.45 -16.29 -5.68
CA LEU A 27 -12.83 -16.72 -6.93
C LEU A 27 -13.79 -17.48 -7.87
N GLN A 28 -15.01 -17.76 -7.41
CA GLN A 28 -16.01 -18.58 -8.09
C GLN A 28 -15.40 -19.91 -8.56
N THR A 29 -14.70 -20.60 -7.65
CA THR A 29 -13.99 -21.84 -7.93
C THR A 29 -14.25 -22.89 -6.84
N THR A 30 -13.82 -24.12 -7.08
CA THR A 30 -13.93 -25.18 -6.08
C THR A 30 -12.87 -24.98 -4.99
N PRO A 31 -13.14 -25.38 -3.74
CA PRO A 31 -12.14 -25.30 -2.65
C PRO A 31 -10.80 -25.95 -3.00
N GLU A 32 -10.81 -27.06 -3.76
CA GLU A 32 -9.61 -27.74 -4.22
C GLU A 32 -8.75 -26.89 -5.17
N ASN A 33 -9.39 -26.13 -6.06
CA ASN A 33 -8.67 -25.23 -6.97
C ASN A 33 -8.22 -23.96 -6.25
N ALA A 34 -9.00 -23.47 -5.28
CA ALA A 34 -8.58 -22.39 -4.39
C ALA A 34 -7.32 -22.80 -3.61
N GLN A 35 -7.28 -24.01 -3.05
CA GLN A 35 -6.13 -24.56 -2.32
C GLN A 35 -4.85 -24.51 -3.15
N LYS A 36 -4.89 -24.95 -4.42
CA LYS A 36 -3.74 -24.91 -5.33
C LYS A 36 -3.26 -23.49 -5.59
N ILE A 37 -4.18 -22.54 -5.75
CA ILE A 37 -3.84 -21.12 -5.94
C ILE A 37 -3.15 -20.58 -4.67
N ILE A 38 -3.66 -20.94 -3.49
CA ILE A 38 -3.09 -20.55 -2.20
C ILE A 38 -1.70 -21.14 -2.01
N GLU A 39 -1.48 -22.40 -2.36
CA GLU A 39 -0.15 -23.05 -2.29
C GLU A 39 0.86 -22.30 -3.16
N ILE A 40 0.51 -21.99 -4.42
CA ILE A 40 1.38 -21.22 -5.33
C ILE A 40 1.69 -19.82 -4.75
N LEU A 41 0.69 -19.15 -4.17
CA LEU A 41 0.86 -17.82 -3.60
C LEU A 41 1.65 -17.85 -2.28
N ALA A 42 1.56 -18.94 -1.52
CA ALA A 42 2.34 -19.15 -0.31
C ALA A 42 3.80 -19.47 -0.66
N GLU A 43 4.06 -20.28 -1.69
CA GLU A 43 5.40 -20.52 -2.25
C GLU A 43 6.04 -19.24 -2.76
N ALA A 44 5.24 -18.34 -3.35
CA ALA A 44 5.69 -17.02 -3.80
C ALA A 44 5.86 -15.99 -2.67
N ASP A 45 5.71 -16.40 -1.39
CA ASP A 45 5.75 -15.53 -0.20
C ASP A 45 4.75 -14.35 -0.24
N MET A 46 3.71 -14.45 -1.06
CA MET A 46 2.69 -13.40 -1.21
C MET A 46 1.67 -13.44 -0.07
N ILE A 47 1.38 -14.62 0.44
CA ILE A 47 0.38 -14.85 1.48
C ILE A 47 0.94 -15.73 2.59
N GLN A 48 0.42 -15.54 3.79
CA GLN A 48 0.63 -16.39 4.94
C GLN A 48 -0.54 -17.37 5.04
N HIS A 49 -0.23 -18.65 5.08
CA HIS A 49 -1.20 -19.72 5.33
C HIS A 49 -0.98 -20.26 6.74
N ASN A 50 -2.06 -20.34 7.53
CA ASN A 50 -2.04 -21.03 8.81
C ASN A 50 -2.56 -22.46 8.60
N PRO A 51 -1.69 -23.49 8.64
CA PRO A 51 -2.09 -24.88 8.40
C PRO A 51 -3.03 -25.42 9.49
N THR A 52 -3.07 -24.81 10.67
CA THR A 52 -3.89 -25.26 11.82
C THR A 52 -5.35 -24.87 11.65
N THR A 53 -5.61 -23.70 11.06
CA THR A 53 -6.97 -23.16 10.91
C THR A 53 -7.40 -23.08 9.45
N ASN A 54 -6.52 -23.39 8.48
CA ASN A 54 -6.73 -23.19 7.05
C ASN A 54 -7.15 -21.75 6.70
N HIS A 55 -6.65 -20.77 7.45
CA HIS A 55 -6.87 -19.37 7.15
C HIS A 55 -5.66 -18.78 6.42
N ILE A 56 -5.93 -17.75 5.63
CA ILE A 56 -4.97 -17.09 4.76
C ILE A 56 -5.00 -15.60 5.01
N LYS A 57 -3.82 -14.97 4.92
CA LYS A 57 -3.65 -13.54 5.09
C LYS A 57 -2.59 -13.02 4.14
N LEU A 58 -2.71 -11.77 3.68
CA LEU A 58 -1.68 -11.15 2.86
C LEU A 58 -0.39 -10.94 3.65
N ASN A 59 0.76 -11.28 3.06
CA ASN A 59 2.05 -10.96 3.65
C ASN A 59 2.28 -9.44 3.64
N GLN A 60 2.73 -8.87 4.76
CA GLN A 60 2.91 -7.42 4.91
C GLN A 60 3.89 -6.83 3.88
N ASN A 61 4.86 -7.62 3.43
CA ASN A 61 5.83 -7.20 2.42
C ASN A 61 5.18 -6.84 1.07
N TRP A 62 3.97 -7.34 0.81
CA TRP A 62 3.21 -7.11 -0.43
C TRP A 62 2.16 -5.99 -0.32
N LYS A 63 1.99 -5.37 0.86
CA LYS A 63 1.05 -4.24 1.05
C LYS A 63 1.36 -3.03 0.18
N THR A 64 2.63 -2.82 -0.17
CA THR A 64 3.08 -1.70 -1.01
C THR A 64 2.48 -1.75 -2.42
N LEU A 65 1.97 -2.91 -2.86
CA LEU A 65 1.37 -3.10 -4.19
C LEU A 65 -0.13 -2.72 -4.25
N ILE A 66 -0.85 -2.74 -3.12
CA ILE A 66 -2.31 -2.46 -3.09
C ILE A 66 -2.59 -0.97 -2.80
N ILE A 67 -1.66 -0.25 -2.19
CA ILE A 67 -1.80 1.18 -1.90
C ILE A 67 -1.94 2.03 -3.19
N ASN A 68 -1.50 1.51 -4.34
CA ASN A 68 -1.59 2.21 -5.63
C ASN A 68 -2.86 1.94 -6.45
N GLN A 69 -3.80 1.11 -5.98
CA GLN A 69 -5.01 0.73 -6.74
C GLN A 69 -6.35 1.16 -6.11
N LYS A 70 -6.33 2.03 -5.10
CA LYS A 70 -7.50 2.88 -4.86
C LYS A 70 -7.53 3.96 -5.94
N GLU A 71 -7.93 3.56 -7.14
CA GLU A 71 -8.67 4.47 -8.00
C GLU A 71 -9.86 4.96 -7.17
N THR A 72 -9.79 6.24 -6.78
CA THR A 72 -10.88 6.97 -6.17
C THR A 72 -12.14 6.74 -7.01
N THR A 73 -13.14 6.10 -6.43
CA THR A 73 -14.51 6.04 -6.95
C THR A 73 -14.91 7.46 -7.40
N PRO A 74 -15.43 7.64 -8.63
CA PRO A 74 -15.68 8.97 -9.20
C PRO A 74 -16.98 9.60 -8.69
N GLU A 75 -17.25 9.52 -7.39
CA GLU A 75 -18.38 10.19 -6.77
C GLU A 75 -17.85 11.11 -5.66
N GLN A 76 -17.74 12.39 -6.04
CA GLN A 76 -17.21 13.55 -5.32
C GLN A 76 -15.68 13.72 -5.33
N PRO A 77 -15.13 14.64 -6.14
CA PRO A 77 -13.72 15.02 -6.08
C PRO A 77 -13.51 15.93 -4.86
N GLN A 78 -13.57 15.38 -3.66
CA GLN A 78 -12.78 15.96 -2.57
C GLN A 78 -11.33 15.82 -3.01
N GLN A 79 -10.72 16.96 -3.32
CA GLN A 79 -9.35 17.08 -3.78
C GLN A 79 -8.45 16.36 -2.77
N ALA A 80 -8.09 15.10 -3.07
CA ALA A 80 -7.20 14.31 -2.25
C ALA A 80 -5.86 15.05 -2.23
N THR A 81 -5.70 15.86 -1.20
CA THR A 81 -4.53 16.69 -1.00
C THR A 81 -3.60 15.83 -0.18
N ALA A 82 -2.56 15.30 -0.80
CA ALA A 82 -1.51 14.62 -0.05
C ALA A 82 -0.74 15.71 0.70
N ILE A 83 -0.91 15.74 2.03
CA ILE A 83 -0.19 16.62 2.94
C ILE A 83 0.79 15.74 3.72
N ALA A 84 2.08 16.03 3.61
CA ALA A 84 3.12 15.36 4.38
C ALA A 84 4.05 16.39 5.00
N THR A 85 4.37 16.20 6.28
CA THR A 85 5.38 16.98 6.99
C THR A 85 6.61 16.10 7.18
N ILE A 86 7.77 16.61 6.80
CA ILE A 86 9.03 15.86 6.81
C ILE A 86 10.09 16.72 7.51
N ILE A 87 10.74 16.15 8.51
CA ILE A 87 11.87 16.79 9.18
C ILE A 87 13.16 16.27 8.58
N ILE A 88 13.99 17.16 8.04
CA ILE A 88 15.32 16.84 7.52
C ILE A 88 16.36 17.43 8.48
N PRO A 89 17.12 16.58 9.22
CA PRO A 89 18.17 17.04 10.12
C PRO A 89 19.31 17.76 9.38
N PRO A 90 20.15 18.54 10.10
CA PRO A 90 21.29 19.24 9.52
C PRO A 90 22.21 18.29 8.75
N GLN A 91 22.69 18.73 7.58
CA GLN A 91 23.63 17.97 6.75
C GLN A 91 23.13 16.56 6.34
N LYS A 92 21.82 16.32 6.36
CA LYS A 92 21.20 15.05 5.93
C LYS A 92 20.48 15.20 4.60
N THR A 93 20.41 14.06 3.91
CA THR A 93 19.75 13.94 2.61
C THR A 93 18.56 13.01 2.73
N LEU A 94 17.45 13.42 2.13
CA LEU A 94 16.26 12.62 1.90
C LEU A 94 16.04 12.46 0.40
N THR A 95 15.64 11.26 -0.01
CA THR A 95 15.22 10.98 -1.39
C THR A 95 13.74 10.64 -1.39
N ILE A 96 12.94 11.39 -2.16
CA ILE A 96 11.52 11.14 -2.38
C ILE A 96 11.33 10.91 -3.88
N GLN A 97 10.94 9.69 -4.26
CA GLN A 97 10.88 9.26 -5.66
C GLN A 97 12.23 9.49 -6.36
N GLN A 98 12.27 10.30 -7.43
CA GLN A 98 13.50 10.67 -8.16
C GLN A 98 14.09 12.01 -7.71
N THR A 99 13.56 12.62 -6.65
CA THR A 99 14.00 13.92 -6.15
C THR A 99 14.87 13.75 -4.90
N ARG A 100 16.08 14.34 -4.91
CA ARG A 100 17.01 14.34 -3.78
C ARG A 100 17.02 15.70 -3.10
N ILE A 101 16.68 15.74 -1.82
CA ILE A 101 16.61 16.94 -1.00
C ILE A 101 17.70 16.84 0.07
N THR A 102 18.60 17.81 0.12
CA THR A 102 19.68 17.84 1.11
C THR A 102 19.57 19.09 1.95
N ASN A 103 19.49 18.92 3.27
CA ASN A 103 19.58 20.03 4.18
C ASN A 103 21.05 20.42 4.34
N LEU A 104 21.44 21.55 3.75
CA LEU A 104 22.80 22.10 3.82
C LEU A 104 22.97 23.09 4.98
N THR A 105 21.94 23.33 5.80
CA THR A 105 22.03 24.19 6.97
C THR A 105 22.50 23.41 8.21
N ASP A 106 22.78 24.16 9.26
CA ASP A 106 23.14 23.70 10.60
C ASP A 106 21.94 23.44 11.52
N THR A 107 20.73 23.70 11.03
CA THR A 107 19.46 23.51 11.76
C THR A 107 18.57 22.49 11.07
N SER A 108 17.72 21.79 11.82
CA SER A 108 16.69 20.94 11.22
C SER A 108 15.70 21.79 10.41
N LEU A 109 15.30 21.29 9.25
CA LEU A 109 14.29 21.91 8.41
C LEU A 109 13.03 21.05 8.39
N GLU A 110 11.89 21.72 8.45
CA GLU A 110 10.57 21.11 8.25
C GLU A 110 10.13 21.40 6.81
N LEU A 111 9.79 20.35 6.08
CA LEU A 111 9.22 20.44 4.74
C LEU A 111 7.76 20.01 4.79
N GLU A 112 6.87 20.94 4.47
CA GLU A 112 5.46 20.65 4.24
C GLU A 112 5.23 20.51 2.74
N ILE A 113 4.81 19.32 2.32
CA ILE A 113 4.57 19.00 0.92
C ILE A 113 3.06 18.86 0.73
N ARG A 114 2.51 19.64 -0.21
CA ARG A 114 1.11 19.60 -0.61
C ARG A 114 1.03 19.26 -2.10
N ILE A 115 0.47 18.10 -2.43
CA ILE A 115 0.30 17.67 -3.82
C ILE A 115 -1.20 17.51 -4.12
N ASN A 116 -1.66 18.21 -5.17
CA ASN A 116 -2.97 17.98 -5.78
C ASN A 116 -2.82 17.88 -7.32
N LYS A 117 -3.90 17.53 -8.04
CA LYS A 117 -3.89 17.35 -9.51
C LYS A 117 -3.50 18.60 -10.33
N LYS A 118 -3.45 19.80 -9.72
CA LYS A 118 -3.20 21.09 -10.39
C LYS A 118 -1.90 21.77 -9.95
N LEU A 119 -1.44 21.52 -8.73
CA LEU A 119 -0.33 22.21 -8.10
C LEU A 119 0.37 21.27 -7.12
N SER A 120 1.70 21.22 -7.23
CA SER A 120 2.58 20.66 -6.21
C SER A 120 3.29 21.81 -5.52
N GLU A 121 3.17 21.88 -4.20
CA GLU A 121 3.73 22.93 -3.36
C GLU A 121 4.63 22.32 -2.29
N ILE A 122 5.75 22.99 -2.03
CA ILE A 122 6.68 22.65 -0.95
C ILE A 122 6.91 23.93 -0.16
N ALA A 123 6.53 23.93 1.12
CA ALA A 123 6.91 24.97 2.07
C ALA A 123 8.07 24.47 2.94
N ILE A 124 9.03 25.34 3.21
CA ILE A 124 10.22 25.03 4.01
C ILE A 124 10.20 25.95 5.22
N ASN A 125 10.22 25.36 6.41
CA ASN A 125 10.23 26.08 7.67
C ASN A 125 11.43 25.69 8.53
N LYS A 126 11.85 26.60 9.40
CA LYS A 126 12.83 26.30 10.45
C LYS A 126 12.09 25.77 11.66
N ILE A 127 12.58 24.67 12.22
CA ILE A 127 12.08 24.20 13.52
C ILE A 127 12.61 25.16 14.58
N HIS A 128 11.70 25.78 15.34
CA HIS A 128 12.01 26.73 16.40
C HIS A 128 12.47 26.02 17.68
#